data_AF-A0A0V1M708-F1
#
_entry.id   AF-A0A0V1M708-F1
#
_cell.length_a   1.000
_cell.length_b   1.000
_cell.length_c   1.000
_cell.angle_alpha   90.00
_cell.angle_beta   90.00
_cell.angle_gamma   90.00
#
_symmetry.space_group_name_H-M   'P 1'
#
loop_
_entity.id
_entity.type
_entity.pdbx_description
1 polymer ?
#
loop_
_entity_poly.entity_id
_entity_poly.type
_entity_poly.pdbx_seq_one_letter_code
_entity_poly.pdbx_strand_id
1 'polypeptide(L)'
;MMLTIAIVILISFGSSWAQNVATCKADGGADLNWYFVYKPPNVLQTKIMQSQGRPAWGPSAQTIERDNGHSVVRTMVHFIGNNANIKVLAYSDDPPNLPPRNEKSKAKGYFKVVY
;
A
#
# COMPACT_ATOMS: atom_id res chain seq x y z
N MET A 1 23.33 25.47 9.48
CA MET A 1 22.67 24.65 8.45
C MET A 1 21.75 23.67 9.17
N MET A 2 20.44 23.91 9.18
CA MET A 2 19.46 22.98 9.80
C MET A 2 19.27 21.78 8.87
N LEU A 3 19.70 20.61 9.31
CA LEU A 3 19.42 19.35 8.63
C LEU A 3 17.93 19.03 8.83
N THR A 4 17.10 19.28 7.83
CA THR A 4 15.68 18.91 7.90
C THR A 4 15.58 17.42 7.62
N ILE A 5 15.28 16.62 8.65
CA ILE A 5 15.04 15.18 8.48
C ILE A 5 13.70 15.01 7.75
N ALA A 6 13.76 14.67 6.47
CA ALA A 6 12.58 14.34 5.66
C ALA A 6 12.30 12.84 5.75
N ILE A 7 11.25 12.45 6.48
CA ILE A 7 10.78 11.06 6.49
C ILE A 7 9.87 10.83 5.29
N VAL A 8 10.25 9.88 4.44
CA VAL A 8 9.52 9.48 3.25
C VAL A 8 8.95 8.08 3.46
N ILE A 9 7.78 7.80 2.89
CA ILE A 9 7.19 6.47 2.89
C ILE A 9 7.17 5.93 1.46
N LEU A 10 7.77 4.75 1.27
CA LEU A 10 7.62 3.94 0.07
C LEU A 10 6.71 2.75 0.41
N ILE A 11 5.68 2.55 -0.41
CA ILE A 11 4.73 1.44 -0.27
C ILE A 11 4.83 0.58 -1.52
N SER A 12 4.92 -0.74 -1.34
CA SER A 12 4.96 -1.72 -2.42
C SER A 12 3.84 -2.74 -2.26
N PHE A 13 3.22 -3.12 -3.38
CA PHE A 13 2.27 -4.22 -3.44
C PHE A 13 2.57 -5.11 -4.65
N GLY A 14 2.32 -6.41 -4.48
CA GLY A 14 2.34 -7.41 -5.55
C GLY A 14 1.05 -8.24 -5.49
N SER A 15 0.47 -8.55 -6.64
CA SER A 15 -0.72 -9.39 -6.73
C SER A 15 -0.39 -10.86 -6.54
N SER A 16 -1.37 -11.63 -6.04
CA SER A 16 -1.29 -13.09 -6.04
C SER A 16 -1.77 -13.67 -7.37
N TRP A 17 -1.31 -14.88 -7.72
CA TRP A 17 -1.74 -15.61 -8.91
C TRP A 17 -3.14 -16.24 -8.77
N ALA A 18 -3.76 -16.17 -7.58
CA ALA A 18 -5.11 -16.65 -7.36
C ALA A 18 -6.12 -15.69 -8.03
N GLN A 19 -6.90 -16.22 -8.98
CA GLN A 19 -7.88 -15.43 -9.73
C GLN A 19 -8.84 -14.70 -8.77
N ASN A 20 -8.97 -13.38 -8.96
CA ASN A 20 -9.89 -12.48 -8.24
C ASN A 20 -9.63 -12.25 -6.75
N VAL A 21 -8.46 -12.63 -6.22
CA VAL A 21 -8.13 -12.45 -4.80
C VAL A 21 -6.75 -11.78 -4.64
N ALA A 22 -6.68 -10.73 -3.80
CA ALA A 22 -5.44 -9.98 -3.54
C ALA A 22 -4.86 -9.25 -4.78
N THR A 23 -5.73 -8.77 -5.66
CA THR A 23 -5.33 -8.05 -6.87
C THR A 23 -4.91 -6.62 -6.54
N CYS A 24 -3.76 -6.20 -7.05
CA CYS A 24 -3.35 -4.80 -6.96
C CYS A 24 -4.23 -3.95 -7.89
N LYS A 25 -4.64 -2.78 -7.42
CA LYS A 25 -5.53 -1.89 -8.17
C LYS A 25 -4.84 -0.57 -8.49
N ALA A 26 -4.92 -0.13 -9.74
CA ALA A 26 -4.61 1.25 -10.12
C ALA A 26 -5.65 2.22 -9.53
N ASP A 27 -5.35 3.52 -9.52
CA ASP A 27 -6.30 4.56 -9.10
C ASP A 27 -7.61 4.50 -9.93
N GLY A 28 -7.51 4.20 -11.22
CA GLY A 28 -8.66 3.97 -12.11
C GLY A 28 -9.38 2.63 -11.90
N GLY A 29 -8.86 1.73 -11.07
CA GLY A 29 -9.45 0.42 -10.76
C GLY A 29 -9.01 -0.73 -11.67
N ALA A 30 -8.15 -0.45 -12.65
CA ALA A 30 -7.52 -1.47 -13.46
C ALA A 30 -6.65 -2.41 -12.60
N ASP A 31 -6.57 -3.67 -13.00
CA ASP A 31 -5.75 -4.67 -12.32
C ASP A 31 -4.26 -4.50 -12.68
N LEU A 32 -3.42 -4.52 -11.65
CA LEU A 32 -1.97 -4.41 -11.73
C LEU A 32 -1.33 -5.68 -11.18
N ASN A 33 -0.14 -6.01 -11.70
CA ASN A 33 0.69 -7.06 -11.13
C ASN A 33 1.45 -6.55 -9.90
N TRP A 34 1.95 -5.33 -9.98
CA TRP A 34 2.63 -4.64 -8.89
C TRP A 34 2.57 -3.13 -9.07
N TYR A 35 2.81 -2.39 -8.00
CA TYR A 35 3.05 -0.95 -8.05
C TYR A 35 3.88 -0.47 -6.86
N PHE A 36 4.49 0.70 -7.01
CA PHE A 36 5.12 1.46 -5.94
C PHE A 36 4.41 2.80 -5.74
N VAL A 37 4.23 3.20 -4.48
CA VAL A 37 3.74 4.53 -4.11
C VAL A 37 4.77 5.23 -3.25
N TYR A 38 5.15 6.43 -3.66
CA TYR A 38 6.01 7.35 -2.92
C TYR A 38 5.14 8.46 -2.29
N LYS A 39 5.18 8.57 -0.97
CA LYS A 39 4.52 9.67 -0.22
C LYS A 39 5.57 10.64 0.32
N PRO A 40 5.61 11.89 -0.18
CA PRO A 40 6.46 12.92 0.40
C PRO A 40 6.04 13.29 1.84
N PRO A 41 6.97 13.82 2.67
CA PRO A 41 6.62 14.37 3.98
C PRO A 41 5.65 15.54 3.80
N ASN A 42 4.64 15.65 4.68
CA ASN A 42 3.68 16.76 4.73
C ASN A 42 2.86 17.02 3.45
N VAL A 43 2.88 16.08 2.49
CA VAL A 43 2.10 16.13 1.26
C VAL A 43 1.21 14.90 1.18
N LEU A 44 -0.05 15.12 0.81
CA LEU A 44 -1.08 14.09 0.65
C LEU A 44 -1.09 13.51 -0.77
N GLN A 45 -0.68 14.32 -1.74
CA GLN A 45 -0.44 13.89 -3.11
C GLN A 45 0.78 12.96 -3.18
N THR A 46 0.57 11.76 -3.70
CA THR A 46 1.62 10.76 -3.87
C THR A 46 2.11 10.70 -5.32
N LYS A 47 3.23 10.00 -5.52
CA LYS A 47 3.65 9.52 -6.84
C LYS A 47 3.48 8.02 -6.92
N ILE A 48 3.09 7.51 -8.08
CA ILE A 48 2.87 6.09 -8.33
C ILE A 48 3.68 5.63 -9.54
N MET A 49 4.21 4.42 -9.46
CA MET A 49 4.78 3.67 -10.58
C MET A 49 4.03 2.34 -10.69
N GLN A 50 3.56 2.00 -11.87
CA GLN A 50 2.67 0.85 -12.10
C GLN A 50 3.35 -0.18 -13.01
N SER A 51 2.96 -1.45 -12.88
CA SER A 51 3.47 -2.54 -13.71
C SER A 51 2.99 -2.51 -15.16
N GLN A 52 1.89 -1.81 -15.45
CA GLN A 52 1.31 -1.71 -16.79
C GLN A 52 2.04 -0.66 -17.62
N GLY A 53 2.20 -0.92 -18.92
CA GLY A 53 2.88 -0.01 -19.85
C GLY A 53 4.38 0.10 -19.57
N ARG A 54 4.94 1.31 -19.69
CA ARG A 54 6.35 1.61 -19.37
C ARG A 54 6.41 2.15 -17.93
N PRO A 55 6.96 1.41 -16.95
CA PRO A 55 6.99 1.88 -15.57
C PRO A 55 7.76 3.19 -15.42
N ALA A 56 7.07 4.22 -14.97
CA ALA A 56 7.63 5.52 -14.67
C ALA A 56 6.89 6.13 -13.48
N TRP A 57 7.56 7.02 -12.75
CA TRP A 57 6.91 7.78 -11.69
C TRP A 57 5.99 8.85 -12.28
N GLY A 58 4.69 8.75 -12.00
CA GLY A 58 3.70 9.77 -12.28
C GLY A 58 3.02 10.26 -10.99
N PRO A 59 2.29 11.38 -11.03
CA PRO A 59 1.40 11.73 -9.94
C PRO A 59 0.29 10.68 -9.81
N SER A 60 -0.10 10.33 -8.59
CA SER A 60 -1.33 9.56 -8.38
C SER A 60 -2.54 10.40 -8.81
N ALA A 61 -3.59 9.74 -9.29
CA ALA A 61 -4.80 10.43 -9.76
C ALA A 61 -5.55 11.11 -8.59
N GLN A 62 -5.36 10.64 -7.37
CA GLN A 62 -6.00 11.13 -6.16
C GLN A 62 -5.00 11.23 -5.00
N THR A 63 -5.37 11.96 -3.96
CA THR A 63 -4.62 11.99 -2.70
C THR A 63 -4.82 10.70 -1.90
N ILE A 64 -3.88 10.36 -1.02
CA ILE A 64 -3.85 9.06 -0.33
C ILE A 64 -5.01 8.83 0.66
N GLU A 65 -5.59 9.91 1.18
CA GLU A 65 -6.72 9.91 2.10
C GLU A 65 -8.08 9.81 1.40
N ARG A 66 -8.12 9.89 0.06
CA ARG A 66 -9.38 9.81 -0.67
C ARG A 66 -9.88 8.36 -0.72
N ASP A 67 -11.00 8.13 -0.05
CA ASP A 67 -11.70 6.86 -0.06
C ASP A 67 -12.02 6.38 -1.47
N ASN A 68 -11.72 5.10 -1.72
CA ASN A 68 -11.99 4.38 -2.96
C ASN A 68 -11.45 5.05 -4.25
N GLY A 69 -10.54 6.03 -4.15
CA GLY A 69 -9.95 6.76 -5.27
C GLY A 69 -8.46 6.50 -5.48
N HIS A 70 -7.76 6.13 -4.41
CA HIS A 70 -6.33 5.86 -4.43
C HIS A 70 -6.03 4.35 -4.49
N SER A 71 -5.03 3.96 -5.29
CA SER A 71 -4.54 2.58 -5.53
C SER A 71 -4.32 1.78 -4.25
N VAL A 72 -3.66 2.37 -3.25
CA VAL A 72 -3.43 1.76 -1.92
C VAL A 72 -4.75 1.37 -1.27
N VAL A 73 -5.73 2.29 -1.22
CA VAL A 73 -7.04 2.03 -0.62
C VAL A 73 -7.78 0.95 -1.38
N ARG A 74 -7.84 1.06 -2.72
CA ARG A 74 -8.49 0.08 -3.60
C ARG A 74 -7.88 -1.32 -3.48
N THR A 75 -6.56 -1.39 -3.36
CA THR A 75 -5.85 -2.66 -3.16
C THR A 75 -6.20 -3.24 -1.80
N MET A 76 -6.18 -2.43 -0.74
CA MET A 76 -6.42 -2.89 0.64
C MET A 76 -7.83 -3.47 0.85
N VAL A 77 -8.84 -2.99 0.12
CA VAL A 77 -10.20 -3.58 0.14
C VAL A 77 -10.16 -5.09 -0.14
N HIS A 78 -9.31 -5.55 -1.07
CA HIS A 78 -9.17 -6.98 -1.35
C HIS A 78 -8.41 -7.74 -0.26
N PHE A 79 -7.63 -7.07 0.59
CA PHE A 79 -6.94 -7.70 1.72
C PHE A 79 -7.85 -7.84 2.95
N ILE A 80 -8.72 -6.86 3.20
CA ILE A 80 -9.57 -6.83 4.41
C ILE A 80 -11.02 -7.28 4.16
N GLY A 81 -11.40 -7.57 2.92
CA GLY A 81 -12.74 -8.05 2.59
C GLY A 81 -13.09 -9.35 3.31
N ASN A 82 -14.33 -9.45 3.78
CA ASN A 82 -14.82 -10.61 4.52
C ASN A 82 -15.01 -11.82 3.59
N ASN A 83 -13.96 -12.61 3.42
CA ASN A 83 -13.96 -13.83 2.63
C ASN A 83 -13.26 -14.94 3.43
N ALA A 84 -13.96 -16.06 3.64
CA ALA A 84 -13.51 -17.17 4.47
C ALA A 84 -12.16 -17.78 4.02
N ASN A 85 -11.82 -17.67 2.73
CA ASN A 85 -10.61 -18.22 2.14
C ASN A 85 -9.41 -17.26 2.27
N ILE A 86 -9.60 -16.05 2.81
CA ILE A 86 -8.54 -15.07 3.00
C ILE A 86 -8.01 -15.17 4.42
N LYS A 87 -6.69 -15.34 4.55
CA LYS A 87 -5.95 -15.12 5.80
C LYS A 87 -4.94 -14.00 5.59
N VAL A 88 -4.93 -13.01 6.49
CA VAL A 88 -3.99 -11.89 6.46
C VAL A 88 -3.15 -11.87 7.73
N LEU A 89 -1.85 -11.77 7.56
CA LEU A 89 -0.89 -11.45 8.61
C LEU A 89 -0.48 -9.98 8.47
N ALA A 90 -0.80 -9.16 9.48
CA ALA A 90 -0.35 -7.78 9.57
C ALA A 90 0.80 -7.68 10.58
N TYR A 91 1.84 -6.90 10.26
CA TYR A 91 2.94 -6.61 11.18
C TYR A 91 3.13 -5.09 11.36
N SER A 92 3.32 -4.68 12.61
CA SER A 92 3.77 -3.33 12.98
C SER A 92 4.34 -3.34 14.39
N ASP A 93 5.45 -2.67 14.60
CA ASP A 93 6.01 -2.42 15.95
C ASP A 93 5.28 -1.30 16.71
N ASP A 94 4.34 -0.65 16.04
CA ASP A 94 3.47 0.37 16.59
C ASP A 94 2.04 0.08 16.09
N PRO A 95 1.41 -1.00 16.57
CA PRO A 95 0.08 -1.39 16.14
C PRO A 95 -0.96 -0.43 16.71
N PRO A 96 -2.05 -0.16 15.98
CA PRO A 96 -3.17 0.57 16.58
C PRO A 96 -3.73 -0.22 17.77
N ASN A 97 -4.01 0.47 18.87
CA ASN A 97 -4.63 -0.08 20.09
C ASN A 97 -3.79 -1.11 20.88
N LEU A 98 -2.48 -1.22 20.61
CA LEU A 98 -1.55 -2.03 21.42
C LEU A 98 -0.33 -1.19 21.82
N PRO A 99 0.30 -1.47 22.98
CA PRO A 99 1.52 -0.79 23.37
C PRO A 99 2.62 -0.97 22.30
N PRO A 100 3.36 0.09 21.95
CA PRO A 100 4.42 0.01 20.97
C PRO A 100 5.55 -0.90 21.48
N ARG A 101 6.09 -1.74 20.59
CA ARG A 101 7.26 -2.59 20.86
C ARG A 101 8.47 -1.98 20.17
N ASN A 102 9.21 -1.14 20.89
CA ASN A 102 10.30 -0.31 20.34
C ASN A 102 11.63 -1.04 20.09
N GLU A 103 11.61 -2.36 20.01
CA GLU A 103 12.81 -3.20 19.92
C GLU A 103 13.15 -3.65 18.50
N LYS A 104 12.28 -3.34 17.52
CA LYS A 104 12.36 -3.86 16.14
C LYS A 104 12.15 -2.74 15.10
N SER A 105 12.14 -3.12 13.81
CA SER A 105 12.02 -2.22 12.66
C SER A 105 10.67 -1.50 12.59
N LYS A 106 10.70 -0.18 12.42
CA LYS A 106 9.49 0.66 12.21
C LYS A 106 8.74 0.40 10.89
N ALA A 107 9.17 -0.57 10.09
CA ALA A 107 8.43 -1.01 8.91
C ALA A 107 7.05 -1.57 9.32
N LYS A 108 6.09 -1.44 8.40
CA LYS A 108 4.74 -1.99 8.55
C LYS A 108 4.40 -2.74 7.27
N GLY A 109 3.61 -3.80 7.37
CA GLY A 109 3.18 -4.51 6.17
C GLY A 109 2.15 -5.59 6.41
N TYR A 110 1.68 -6.14 5.29
CA TYR A 110 0.60 -7.11 5.23
C TYR A 110 1.00 -8.22 4.28
N PHE A 111 0.77 -9.47 4.71
CA PHE A 111 0.95 -10.65 3.88
C PHE A 111 -0.37 -11.41 3.83
N LYS A 112 -0.77 -11.84 2.63
CA LYS A 112 -2.04 -12.52 2.40
C LYS A 112 -1.81 -13.90 1.82
N VAL A 113 -2.45 -14.89 2.44
CA VAL A 113 -2.51 -16.27 1.97
C VAL A 113 -3.93 -16.55 1.48
N VAL A 114 -4.03 -17.16 0.31
CA VAL A 114 -5.29 -17.59 -0.32
C VAL A 114 -5.20 -19.11 -0.44
N TYR A 115 -6.24 -19.80 0.02
CA TYR A 115 -6.41 -21.25 -0.09
C TYR A 115 -7.46 -21.60 -1.14
#